data_AF-A0A2E5JB87-F1
#
_entry.id   AF-A0A2E5JB87-F1
#
_cell.length_a   1.000
_cell.length_b   1.000
_cell.length_c   1.000
_cell.angle_alpha   90.00
_cell.angle_beta   90.00
_cell.angle_gamma   90.00
#
_symmetry.space_group_name_H-M   'P 1'
#
loop_
_entity.id
_entity.type
_entity.pdbx_description
1 polymer ?
#
loop_
_entity_poly.entity_id
_entity_poly.type
_entity_poly.pdbx_seq_one_letter_code
_entity_poly.pdbx_strand_id
1 'polypeptide(L)'
;MGGILFQIVLEFFSKGAEHGHFHYKYTKQFQISLWINLCLHAVVGGIPLSERNYLSYGISIHKIQIGIILYLILEKTNINVFYKRTALFLFCIMTPLGMLLSGQIPSLNEYNLEITSWVVGILLHISTTILFENTENHNFNIRKLSVILLAIVLSYFM
;
A
#
# COMPACT_ATOMS: atom_id res chain seq x y z
N MET A 1 -15.20 -4.73 2.20
CA MET A 1 -15.01 -6.07 1.59
C MET A 1 -14.39 -5.96 0.19
N GLY A 2 -14.94 -5.17 -0.74
CA GLY A 2 -14.38 -4.99 -2.09
C GLY A 2 -12.89 -4.64 -2.14
N GLY A 3 -12.43 -3.71 -1.29
CA GLY A 3 -11.02 -3.36 -1.16
C GLY A 3 -10.10 -4.51 -0.71
N ILE A 4 -10.58 -5.37 0.20
CA ILE A 4 -9.83 -6.56 0.66
C ILE A 4 -9.66 -7.53 -0.52
N LEU A 5 -10.76 -7.82 -1.24
CA LEU A 5 -10.73 -8.70 -2.42
C LEU A 5 -9.83 -8.16 -3.51
N PHE A 6 -9.90 -6.85 -3.78
CA PHE A 6 -9.02 -6.20 -4.73
C PHE A 6 -7.56 -6.34 -4.32
N GLN A 7 -7.24 -6.11 -3.05
CA GLN A 7 -5.86 -6.25 -2.56
C GLN A 7 -5.37 -7.70 -2.65
N ILE A 8 -6.20 -8.70 -2.37
CA ILE A 8 -5.85 -10.13 -2.56
C ILE A 8 -5.52 -10.44 -4.03
N VAL A 9 -6.27 -9.87 -4.97
CA VAL A 9 -5.97 -10.03 -6.40
C VAL A 9 -4.62 -9.38 -6.75
N LEU A 10 -4.35 -8.19 -6.23
CA LEU A 10 -3.07 -7.53 -6.40
C LEU A 10 -1.92 -8.36 -5.76
N GLU A 11 -2.15 -8.93 -4.59
CA GLU A 11 -1.20 -9.80 -3.87
C GLU A 11 -0.82 -11.04 -4.66
N PHE A 12 -1.76 -11.61 -5.42
CA PHE A 12 -1.47 -12.75 -6.29
C PHE A 12 -0.35 -12.42 -7.30
N PHE A 13 -0.36 -11.18 -7.83
CA PHE A 13 0.68 -10.70 -8.75
C PHE A 13 1.97 -10.28 -8.03
N SER A 14 1.89 -9.79 -6.79
CA SER A 14 3.07 -9.42 -5.98
C SER A 14 3.65 -10.59 -5.19
N LYS A 15 2.97 -11.75 -5.17
CA LYS A 15 3.29 -12.94 -4.38
C LYS A 15 3.52 -12.64 -2.90
N GLY A 16 2.79 -11.66 -2.35
CA GLY A 16 2.91 -11.24 -0.95
C GLY A 16 4.22 -10.50 -0.61
N ALA A 17 4.96 -10.02 -1.61
CA ALA A 17 6.20 -9.26 -1.37
C ALA A 17 5.98 -7.98 -0.56
N GLU A 18 4.83 -7.36 -0.74
CA GLU A 18 4.30 -6.21 0.02
C GLU A 18 4.15 -6.46 1.53
N HIS A 19 4.17 -7.71 1.97
CA HIS A 19 4.06 -8.09 3.38
C HIS A 19 5.28 -8.90 3.89
N GLY A 20 6.30 -9.09 3.04
CA GLY A 20 7.59 -9.68 3.43
C GLY A 20 7.82 -11.15 3.05
N HIS A 21 7.00 -11.75 2.18
CA HIS A 21 7.25 -13.10 1.68
C HIS A 21 8.36 -13.12 0.60
N PHE A 22 9.62 -13.25 1.02
CA PHE A 22 10.80 -13.07 0.17
C PHE A 22 11.37 -14.34 -0.51
N HIS A 23 10.64 -15.45 -0.58
CA HIS A 23 11.19 -16.75 -1.05
C HIS A 23 11.13 -17.01 -2.57
N TYR A 24 10.76 -16.02 -3.39
CA TYR A 24 10.73 -16.19 -4.84
C TYR A 24 12.03 -15.79 -5.53
N LYS A 25 12.41 -16.54 -6.58
CA LYS A 25 13.47 -16.14 -7.52
C LYS A 25 13.13 -14.75 -8.07
N TYR A 26 14.00 -13.79 -7.80
CA TYR A 26 13.92 -12.39 -8.24
C TYR A 26 14.13 -12.29 -9.76
N THR A 27 13.14 -12.72 -10.54
CA THR A 27 13.14 -12.62 -11.99
C THR A 27 12.70 -11.22 -12.43
N LYS A 28 13.18 -10.79 -13.60
CA LYS A 28 12.78 -9.53 -14.25
C LYS A 28 11.26 -9.37 -14.35
N GLN A 29 10.58 -10.45 -14.72
CA GLN A 29 9.11 -10.46 -14.84
C GLN A 29 8.41 -10.21 -13.51
N PHE A 30 8.89 -10.82 -12.43
CA PHE A 30 8.33 -10.63 -11.10
C PHE A 30 8.46 -9.18 -10.62
N GLN A 31 9.62 -8.56 -10.83
CA GLN A 31 9.87 -7.17 -10.42
C GLN A 31 8.98 -6.17 -11.18
N ILE A 32 8.80 -6.38 -12.48
CA ILE A 32 7.92 -5.54 -13.30
C ILE A 32 6.47 -5.71 -12.86
N SER A 33 6.02 -6.95 -12.66
CA SER A 33 4.66 -7.26 -12.17
C SER A 33 4.40 -6.60 -10.81
N LEU A 34 5.34 -6.74 -9.87
CA LEU A 34 5.28 -6.09 -8.56
C LEU A 34 5.20 -4.57 -8.69
N TRP A 35 6.05 -3.95 -9.51
CA TRP A 35 6.07 -2.51 -9.68
C TRP A 35 4.75 -1.98 -10.26
N ILE A 36 4.21 -2.62 -11.29
CA ILE A 36 2.90 -2.26 -11.86
C ILE A 36 1.80 -2.40 -10.82
N ASN A 37 1.79 -3.50 -10.08
CA ASN A 37 0.82 -3.78 -9.03
C ASN A 37 0.82 -2.70 -7.94
N LEU A 38 2.01 -2.33 -7.47
CA LEU A 38 2.18 -1.28 -6.47
C LEU A 38 1.80 0.10 -7.01
N CYS A 39 2.07 0.39 -8.28
CA CYS A 39 1.62 1.62 -8.93
C CYS A 39 0.09 1.70 -8.98
N LEU A 40 -0.60 0.61 -9.37
CA LEU A 40 -2.08 0.56 -9.36
C LEU A 40 -2.64 0.76 -7.95
N HIS A 41 -2.11 0.04 -6.96
CA HIS A 41 -2.43 0.24 -5.55
C HIS A 41 -2.22 1.70 -5.12
N ALA A 42 -1.15 2.34 -5.58
CA ALA A 42 -0.84 3.74 -5.25
C ALA A 42 -1.79 4.75 -5.88
N VAL A 43 -2.19 4.57 -7.14
CA VAL A 43 -3.21 5.41 -7.78
C VAL A 43 -4.54 5.31 -7.06
N VAL A 44 -5.04 4.10 -6.82
CA VAL A 44 -6.34 3.87 -6.17
C VAL A 44 -6.36 4.48 -4.76
N GLY A 45 -5.29 4.27 -3.99
CA GLY A 45 -5.15 4.88 -2.67
C GLY A 45 -5.04 6.41 -2.68
N GLY A 46 -4.70 7.02 -3.81
CA GLY A 46 -4.59 8.48 -3.96
C GLY A 46 -5.91 9.20 -4.21
N ILE A 47 -6.91 8.51 -4.74
CA ILE A 47 -8.22 9.10 -5.09
C ILE A 47 -8.92 9.77 -3.91
N PRO A 48 -9.06 9.15 -2.72
CA PRO A 48 -9.82 9.75 -1.62
C PRO A 48 -9.08 10.86 -0.85
N LEU A 49 -7.86 11.24 -1.27
CA LEU A 49 -7.03 12.24 -0.58
C LEU A 49 -7.52 13.68 -0.77
N SER A 50 -8.31 13.95 -1.79
CA SER A 50 -8.77 15.31 -2.14
C SER A 50 -9.73 15.92 -1.12
N GLU A 51 -10.46 15.10 -0.35
CA GLU A 51 -11.54 15.57 0.53
C GLU A 51 -11.30 15.34 2.04
N ARG A 52 -10.26 14.60 2.45
CA ARG A 52 -10.14 14.05 3.82
C ARG A 52 -8.73 14.17 4.43
N ASN A 53 -8.47 15.25 5.16
CA ASN A 53 -7.15 15.53 5.77
C ASN A 53 -6.59 14.41 6.68
N TYR A 54 -7.43 13.78 7.49
CA TYR A 54 -6.99 12.72 8.42
C TYR A 54 -6.60 11.43 7.72
N LEU A 55 -7.34 11.06 6.67
CA LEU A 55 -7.04 9.88 5.86
C LEU A 55 -5.69 10.04 5.14
N SER A 56 -5.34 11.27 4.77
CA SER A 56 -4.07 11.61 4.15
C SER A 56 -2.87 11.23 5.02
N TYR A 57 -2.91 11.51 6.33
CA TYR A 57 -1.82 11.11 7.23
C TYR A 57 -1.64 9.59 7.30
N GLY A 58 -2.75 8.85 7.42
CA GLY A 58 -2.71 7.38 7.46
C GLY A 58 -2.16 6.77 6.17
N ILE A 59 -2.60 7.29 5.02
CA ILE A 59 -2.09 6.86 3.71
C ILE A 59 -0.61 7.23 3.55
N SER A 60 -0.20 8.44 3.94
CA SER A 60 1.20 8.87 3.87
C SER A 60 2.12 7.95 4.67
N ILE A 61 1.74 7.59 5.90
CA ILE A 61 2.51 6.65 6.72
C ILE A 61 2.60 5.32 5.97
N HIS A 62 1.47 4.73 5.56
CA HIS A 62 1.40 3.46 4.81
C HIS A 62 2.29 3.39 3.55
N LYS A 63 2.46 4.51 2.84
CA LYS A 63 3.32 4.57 1.65
C LYS A 63 4.79 4.38 1.97
N ILE A 64 5.24 4.69 3.18
CA ILE A 64 6.63 4.50 3.60
C ILE A 64 6.97 3.00 3.63
N GLN A 65 6.10 2.16 4.21
CA GLN A 65 6.34 0.71 4.27
C GLN A 65 6.48 0.11 2.87
N ILE A 66 5.53 0.40 1.98
CA ILE A 66 5.54 -0.11 0.60
C ILE A 66 6.76 0.42 -0.17
N GLY A 67 7.11 1.68 0.00
CA GLY A 67 8.27 2.29 -0.65
C GLY A 67 9.58 1.61 -0.26
N ILE A 68 9.76 1.29 1.02
CA ILE A 68 10.93 0.54 1.52
C ILE A 68 11.00 -0.85 0.88
N ILE A 69 9.88 -1.57 0.81
CA ILE A 69 9.81 -2.91 0.20
C ILE A 69 10.19 -2.86 -1.27
N LEU A 70 9.63 -1.91 -2.03
CA LEU A 70 9.94 -1.73 -3.44
C LEU A 70 11.43 -1.41 -3.66
N TYR A 71 12.00 -0.53 -2.83
CA TYR A 71 13.42 -0.22 -2.86
C TYR A 71 14.30 -1.46 -2.63
N LEU A 72 14.06 -2.21 -1.55
CA LEU A 72 14.83 -3.41 -1.21
C LEU A 72 14.77 -4.48 -2.31
N ILE A 73 13.63 -4.63 -2.98
CA ILE A 73 13.47 -5.60 -4.07
C ILE A 73 14.19 -5.13 -5.34
N LEU A 74 14.08 -3.85 -5.69
CA LEU A 74 14.82 -3.28 -6.82
C LEU A 74 16.34 -3.31 -6.58
N GLU A 75 16.79 -3.14 -5.34
CA GLU A 75 18.20 -3.19 -4.98
C GLU A 75 18.83 -4.55 -5.30
N LYS A 76 18.12 -5.65 -5.02
CA LYS A 76 18.54 -7.03 -5.35
C LYS A 76 18.65 -7.35 -6.85
N THR A 77 18.35 -6.39 -7.74
CA THR A 77 18.43 -6.58 -9.19
C THR A 77 19.71 -6.00 -9.79
N ASN A 78 20.16 -6.58 -10.90
CA ASN A 78 21.28 -6.04 -11.71
C ASN A 78 20.85 -4.89 -12.65
N ILE A 79 19.69 -4.26 -12.40
CA ILE A 79 19.20 -3.12 -13.18
C ILE A 79 20.08 -1.89 -12.89
N ASN A 80 20.30 -1.02 -13.88
CA ASN A 80 21.03 0.23 -13.67
C ASN A 80 20.33 1.11 -12.61
N VAL A 81 21.12 1.70 -11.71
CA VAL A 81 20.66 2.61 -10.64
C VAL A 81 19.76 3.72 -11.18
N PHE A 82 20.03 4.23 -12.39
CA PHE A 82 19.16 5.21 -13.04
C PHE A 82 17.72 4.70 -13.16
N TYR A 83 17.50 3.50 -13.69
CA TYR A 83 16.17 2.91 -13.83
C TYR A 83 15.50 2.58 -12.49
N LYS A 84 16.27 2.20 -11.47
CA LYS A 84 15.74 2.00 -10.11
C LYS A 84 15.18 3.31 -9.54
N ARG A 85 15.93 4.40 -9.70
CA ARG A 85 15.52 5.73 -9.24
C ARG A 85 14.32 6.25 -10.01
N THR A 86 14.26 6.07 -11.34
CA THR A 86 13.09 6.48 -12.12
C THR A 86 11.85 5.67 -11.75
N ALA A 87 11.97 4.36 -11.51
CA ALA A 87 10.86 3.52 -11.07
C ALA A 87 10.29 3.95 -9.72
N LEU A 88 11.14 4.28 -8.74
CA LEU A 88 10.71 4.81 -7.44
C LEU A 88 10.07 6.20 -7.57
N PHE A 89 10.66 7.06 -8.39
CA PHE A 89 10.11 8.40 -8.64
C PHE A 89 8.72 8.34 -9.29
N LEU A 90 8.55 7.49 -10.31
CA LEU A 90 7.26 7.24 -10.93
C LEU A 90 6.24 6.69 -9.93
N PHE A 91 6.66 5.76 -9.07
CA PHE A 91 5.81 5.23 -8.00
C PHE A 91 5.32 6.34 -7.04
N CYS A 92 6.20 7.28 -6.65
CA CYS A 92 5.82 8.42 -5.81
C CYS A 92 4.76 9.31 -6.48
N ILE A 93 4.80 9.48 -7.80
CA ILE A 93 3.83 10.28 -8.55
C ILE A 93 2.45 9.63 -8.61
N MET A 94 2.35 8.30 -8.48
CA MET A 94 1.06 7.60 -8.61
C MET A 94 0.01 8.04 -7.58
N THR A 95 0.43 8.40 -6.36
CA THR A 95 -0.52 8.84 -5.32
C THR A 95 -1.09 10.25 -5.62
N PRO A 96 -0.24 11.27 -5.91
CA PRO A 96 -0.70 12.55 -6.45
C PRO A 96 -1.52 12.42 -7.74
N LEU A 97 -1.18 11.48 -8.61
CA LEU A 97 -1.93 11.20 -9.83
C LEU A 97 -3.38 10.77 -9.50
N GLY A 98 -3.56 9.84 -8.57
CA GLY A 98 -4.88 9.42 -8.10
C GLY A 98 -5.70 10.59 -7.54
N MET A 99 -5.06 11.45 -6.74
CA MET A 99 -5.69 12.64 -6.18
C MET A 99 -6.11 13.62 -7.28
N LEU A 100 -5.25 13.89 -8.27
CA LEU A 100 -5.55 14.74 -9.41
C LEU A 100 -6.70 14.20 -10.26
N LEU A 101 -6.71 12.88 -10.52
CA LEU A 101 -7.79 12.22 -11.26
C LEU A 101 -9.14 12.41 -10.58
N SER A 102 -9.19 12.32 -9.24
CA SER A 102 -10.42 12.55 -8.47
C SER A 102 -11.00 13.96 -8.69
N GLY A 103 -10.14 14.98 -8.80
CA GLY A 103 -10.56 16.36 -9.00
C GLY A 103 -10.95 16.71 -10.44
N GLN A 104 -10.45 15.94 -11.43
CA GLN A 104 -10.72 16.18 -12.84
C GLN A 104 -11.87 15.34 -13.41
N ILE A 105 -12.14 14.17 -12.82
CA ILE A 105 -13.16 13.24 -13.30
C ILE A 105 -14.37 13.29 -12.35
N PRO A 106 -15.48 13.93 -12.75
CA PRO A 106 -16.64 14.15 -11.87
C PRO A 106 -17.21 12.85 -11.29
N SER A 107 -17.20 11.77 -12.06
CA SER A 107 -17.68 10.45 -11.61
C SER A 107 -16.81 9.85 -10.50
N LEU A 108 -15.50 10.12 -10.45
CA LEU A 108 -14.68 9.68 -9.32
C LEU A 108 -15.01 10.45 -8.04
N ASN A 109 -15.48 11.70 -8.17
CA ASN A 109 -15.92 12.49 -7.03
C ASN A 109 -17.33 12.11 -6.57
N GLU A 110 -18.23 11.76 -7.49
CA GLU A 110 -19.58 11.29 -7.16
C GLU A 110 -19.53 9.99 -6.33
N TYR A 111 -18.63 9.07 -6.67
CA TYR A 111 -18.42 7.80 -5.95
C TYR A 111 -17.29 7.87 -4.90
N ASN A 112 -16.96 9.05 -4.38
CA ASN A 112 -15.82 9.23 -3.49
C ASN A 112 -15.97 8.40 -2.19
N LEU A 113 -17.19 8.30 -1.63
CA LEU A 113 -17.45 7.51 -0.42
C LEU A 113 -17.23 6.01 -0.64
N GLU A 114 -17.67 5.49 -1.78
CA GLU A 114 -17.52 4.10 -2.19
C GLU A 114 -16.05 3.77 -2.42
N ILE A 115 -15.34 4.63 -3.14
CA ILE A 115 -13.90 4.49 -3.38
C ILE A 115 -13.12 4.60 -2.07
N THR A 116 -13.46 5.54 -1.20
CA THR A 116 -12.87 5.65 0.15
C THR A 116 -13.08 4.36 0.93
N SER A 117 -14.28 3.79 0.91
CA SER A 117 -14.59 2.53 1.59
C SER A 117 -13.79 1.36 1.03
N TRP A 118 -13.54 1.35 -0.29
CA TRP A 118 -12.62 0.41 -0.93
C TRP A 118 -11.18 0.61 -0.46
N VAL A 119 -10.66 1.84 -0.44
CA VAL A 119 -9.30 2.14 0.03
C VAL A 119 -9.10 1.79 1.50
N VAL A 120 -10.09 2.05 2.36
CA VAL A 120 -10.06 1.61 3.77
C VAL A 120 -9.99 0.08 3.85
N GLY A 121 -10.72 -0.64 3.01
CA GLY A 121 -10.63 -2.11 2.92
C GLY A 121 -9.23 -2.59 2.53
N ILE A 122 -8.57 -1.91 1.58
CA ILE A 122 -7.18 -2.20 1.19
C ILE A 122 -6.23 -1.98 2.38
N LEU A 123 -6.35 -0.84 3.08
CA LEU A 123 -5.52 -0.53 4.23
C LEU A 123 -5.73 -1.54 5.38
N LEU A 124 -6.97 -1.95 5.62
CA LEU A 124 -7.30 -2.96 6.63
C LEU A 124 -6.65 -4.30 6.30
N HIS A 125 -6.76 -4.78 5.05
CA HIS A 125 -6.13 -6.04 4.61
C HIS A 125 -4.62 -6.03 4.88
N ILE A 126 -3.91 -5.03 4.34
CA ILE A 126 -2.45 -4.90 4.49
C ILE A 126 -2.05 -4.78 5.97
N SER A 127 -2.81 -4.01 6.75
CA SER A 127 -2.52 -3.87 8.18
C SER A 127 -2.64 -5.20 8.91
N THR A 128 -3.68 -5.99 8.61
CA THR A 128 -3.89 -7.28 9.25
C THR A 128 -2.86 -8.33 8.84
N THR A 129 -2.46 -8.39 7.57
CA THR A 129 -1.43 -9.32 7.09
C THR A 129 -0.07 -9.00 7.72
N ILE A 130 0.34 -7.73 7.76
CA ILE A 130 1.61 -7.32 8.39
C ILE A 130 1.61 -7.59 9.90
N LEU A 131 0.53 -7.23 10.61
CA LEU A 131 0.50 -7.28 12.07
C LEU A 131 0.35 -8.69 12.61
N PHE A 132 -0.56 -9.49 12.03
CA PHE A 132 -0.99 -10.76 12.63
C PHE A 132 -0.48 -11.98 11.87
N GLU A 133 -0.36 -11.92 10.55
CA GLU A 133 0.01 -13.08 9.75
C GLU A 133 1.52 -13.34 9.73
N ASN A 134 2.33 -12.28 9.84
CA ASN A 134 3.80 -12.39 9.87
C ASN A 134 4.35 -12.75 11.27
N THR A 135 3.73 -13.68 12.00
CA THR A 135 4.21 -14.19 13.30
C THR A 135 4.69 -15.63 13.19
N GLU A 136 5.99 -15.84 13.33
CA GLU A 136 6.66 -17.14 13.18
C GLU A 136 6.27 -18.21 14.22
N ASN A 137 5.39 -17.91 15.19
CA ASN A 137 5.11 -18.84 16.30
C ASN A 137 3.66 -18.85 16.80
N HIS A 138 2.69 -18.30 16.06
CA HIS A 138 1.23 -18.27 16.37
C HIS A 138 0.82 -17.78 17.79
N ASN A 139 1.75 -17.34 18.62
CA ASN A 139 1.47 -16.81 19.94
C ASN A 139 0.94 -15.38 19.83
N PHE A 140 -0.21 -15.14 20.44
CA PHE A 140 -0.81 -13.82 20.53
C PHE A 140 0.18 -12.80 21.12
N ASN A 141 0.54 -11.80 20.33
CA ASN A 141 1.55 -10.83 20.73
C ASN A 141 0.89 -9.61 21.39
N ILE A 142 0.73 -9.66 22.72
CA ILE A 142 0.12 -8.59 23.52
C ILE A 142 0.81 -7.23 23.31
N ARG A 143 2.12 -7.23 23.02
CA ARG A 143 2.88 -5.99 22.72
C ARG A 143 2.45 -5.37 21.40
N LYS A 144 2.16 -6.18 20.36
CA LYS A 144 1.59 -5.66 19.10
C LYS A 144 0.20 -5.08 19.35
N LEU A 145 -0.66 -5.79 20.10
CA LEU A 145 -2.00 -5.30 20.44
C LEU A 145 -1.94 -3.99 21.24
N SER A 146 -1.06 -3.88 22.23
CA SER A 146 -0.95 -2.66 23.05
C SER A 146 -0.51 -1.45 22.23
N VAL A 147 0.39 -1.63 21.26
CA VAL A 147 0.80 -0.54 20.36
C VAL A 147 -0.35 -0.11 19.45
N ILE A 148 -1.15 -1.06 18.94
CA ILE A 148 -2.36 -0.74 18.15
C ILE A 148 -3.36 0.05 18.99
N LEU A 149 -3.65 -0.39 20.21
CA LEU A 149 -4.56 0.31 21.13
C LEU A 149 -4.06 1.73 21.44
N LEU A 150 -2.76 1.90 21.70
CA LEU A 150 -2.15 3.21 21.93
C LEU A 150 -2.30 4.11 20.69
N ALA A 151 -2.08 3.57 19.49
CA ALA A 151 -2.25 4.31 18.23
C ALA A 151 -3.70 4.74 18.01
N ILE A 152 -4.69 3.89 18.35
CA ILE A 152 -6.12 4.24 18.30
C ILE A 152 -6.42 5.38 19.27
N VAL A 153 -5.92 5.32 20.50
CA VAL A 153 -6.12 6.37 21.50
C VAL A 153 -5.48 7.69 21.05
N LEU A 154 -4.24 7.66 20.55
CA LEU A 154 -3.58 8.86 20.02
C LEU A 154 -4.34 9.45 18.83
N SER A 155 -4.82 8.60 17.91
CA SER A 155 -5.61 9.04 16.76
C SER A 155 -6.96 9.64 17.15
N TYR A 156 -7.52 9.29 18.30
CA TYR A 156 -8.77 9.91 18.79
C TYR A 156 -8.58 11.37 19.22
N PHE A 157 -7.36 11.75 19.63
CA PHE A 157 -7.04 13.10 20.10
C PHE A 157 -6.49 14.04 19.01
N MET A 158 -6.27 13.55 17.79
CA MET A 158 -5.85 14.34 16.63
C MET A 158 -7.05 14.68 15.75
#